data_AF-A0A316C2F9-F1
#
_entry.id   AF-A0A316C2F9-F1
#
_cell.length_a   1.000
_cell.length_b   1.000
_cell.length_c   1.000
_cell.angle_alpha   90.00
_cell.angle_beta   90.00
_cell.angle_gamma   90.00
#
_symmetry.space_group_name_H-M   'P 1'
#
loop_
_entity.id
_entity.type
_entity.pdbx_description
1 polymer ?
#
loop_
_entity_poly.entity_id
_entity_poly.type
_entity_poly.pdbx_seq_one_letter_code
_entity_poly.pdbx_strand_id
1 'polypeptide(L)'
;MTADLIARLENLTGSDREVDAEIVFDLFASPVGKHKEDGGPIGYIRLDDQPSWNLGLRFPGKDRAWFHATRKQIKGETLLIERDGAFVLMNSMRVPEITASLDAAVALVERVRPGWKRSVFEGYNGLWIARISSPRRLLFSTDYMREMEPAGSPNGAIALLIALFRSLEAEGARDDT
;
A
#
# COMPACT_ATOMS: atom_id res chain seq x y z
N MET A 1 5.87 -5.28 9.42
CA MET A 1 5.22 -5.39 8.09
C MET A 1 5.33 -4.10 7.30
N THR A 2 5.06 -2.95 7.92
CA THR A 2 5.19 -1.61 7.31
C THR A 2 6.62 -1.23 6.89
N ALA A 3 7.64 -1.64 7.66
CA ALA A 3 9.03 -1.24 7.40
C ALA A 3 9.56 -1.74 6.03
N ASP A 4 9.25 -2.99 5.65
CA ASP A 4 9.66 -3.56 4.37
C ASP A 4 8.96 -2.87 3.19
N LEU A 5 7.69 -2.48 3.37
CA LEU A 5 6.91 -1.76 2.35
C LEU A 5 7.39 -0.32 2.16
N ILE A 6 7.76 0.37 3.25
CA ILE A 6 8.35 1.72 3.18
C ILE A 6 9.69 1.66 2.44
N ALA A 7 10.57 0.71 2.80
CA ALA A 7 11.85 0.55 2.12
C ALA A 7 11.67 0.28 0.62
N ARG A 8 10.66 -0.50 0.22
CA ARG A 8 10.34 -0.70 -1.19
C ARG A 8 9.87 0.57 -1.88
N LEU A 9 8.95 1.32 -1.25
CA LEU A 9 8.46 2.60 -1.77
C LEU A 9 9.60 3.62 -1.96
N GLU A 10 10.55 3.67 -1.03
CA GLU A 10 11.72 4.56 -1.11
C GLU A 10 12.66 4.22 -2.27
N ASN A 11 12.70 2.95 -2.69
CA ASN A 11 13.50 2.50 -3.82
C ASN A 11 12.77 2.55 -5.17
N LEU A 12 11.48 2.91 -5.20
CA LEU A 12 10.73 3.02 -6.43
C LEU A 12 11.17 4.25 -7.23
N THR A 13 11.41 4.03 -8.53
CA THR A 13 11.71 5.10 -9.51
C THR A 13 10.49 5.50 -10.34
N GLY A 14 9.39 4.76 -10.23
CA GLY A 14 8.15 4.97 -10.97
C GLY A 14 6.98 4.21 -10.35
N SER A 15 5.83 4.25 -11.01
CA SER A 15 4.64 3.51 -10.60
C SER A 15 4.88 2.00 -10.62
N ASP A 16 4.34 1.29 -9.63
CA ASP A 16 4.45 -0.16 -9.51
C ASP A 16 3.11 -0.76 -9.04
N ARG A 17 2.55 -1.60 -9.90
CA ARG A 17 1.23 -2.21 -9.74
C ARG A 17 1.22 -3.36 -8.75
N GLU A 18 2.33 -4.08 -8.58
CA GLU A 18 2.46 -5.10 -7.52
C GLU A 18 2.58 -4.40 -6.16
N VAL A 19 3.30 -3.28 -6.08
CA VAL A 19 3.34 -2.45 -4.86
C VAL A 19 1.96 -1.86 -4.53
N ASP A 20 1.20 -1.39 -5.53
CA ASP A 20 -0.19 -0.97 -5.31
C ASP A 20 -1.03 -2.10 -4.68
N ALA A 21 -0.87 -3.32 -5.19
CA ALA A 21 -1.59 -4.49 -4.70
C ALA A 21 -1.21 -4.84 -3.25
N GLU A 22 0.07 -4.73 -2.90
CA GLU A 22 0.56 -4.94 -1.54
C GLU A 22 0.02 -3.90 -0.56
N ILE A 23 0.04 -2.61 -0.94
CA ILE A 23 -0.53 -1.54 -0.12
C ILE A 23 -2.01 -1.80 0.16
N VAL A 24 -2.78 -2.14 -0.87
CA VAL A 24 -4.21 -2.41 -0.73
C VAL A 24 -4.42 -3.65 0.15
N PHE A 25 -3.61 -4.68 -0.02
CA PHE A 25 -3.68 -5.88 0.80
C PHE A 25 -3.41 -5.54 2.27
N ASP A 26 -2.29 -4.88 2.56
CA ASP A 26 -1.84 -4.64 3.93
C ASP A 26 -2.81 -3.71 4.70
N LEU A 27 -3.51 -2.82 4.00
CA LEU A 27 -4.46 -1.89 4.61
C LEU A 27 -5.88 -2.45 4.76
N PHE A 28 -6.33 -3.35 3.88
CA PHE A 28 -7.75 -3.69 3.77
C PHE A 28 -8.05 -5.19 3.74
N ALA A 29 -7.06 -6.06 3.56
CA ALA A 29 -7.28 -7.49 3.45
C ALA A 29 -7.73 -8.08 4.79
N SER A 30 -8.85 -8.81 4.76
CA SER A 30 -9.31 -9.66 5.85
C SER A 30 -9.28 -11.12 5.39
N PRO A 31 -8.59 -12.02 6.11
CA PRO A 31 -8.49 -13.42 5.71
C PRO A 31 -9.84 -14.12 5.81
N VAL A 32 -10.14 -15.01 4.87
CA VAL A 32 -11.37 -15.80 4.87
C VAL A 32 -11.14 -17.28 4.61
N GLY A 33 -11.93 -18.08 5.30
CA GLY A 33 -11.87 -19.54 5.21
C GLY A 33 -10.55 -20.11 5.72
N LYS A 34 -10.44 -21.45 5.64
CA LYS A 34 -9.22 -22.18 5.95
C LYS A 34 -8.93 -23.17 4.84
N HIS A 35 -7.76 -23.07 4.25
CA HIS A 35 -7.29 -23.96 3.21
C HIS A 35 -6.99 -25.32 3.83
N LYS A 36 -7.40 -26.39 3.13
CA LYS A 36 -7.37 -27.76 3.68
C LYS A 36 -5.95 -28.31 3.81
N GLU A 37 -5.03 -27.85 2.97
CA GLU A 37 -3.67 -28.41 2.87
C GLU A 37 -2.71 -27.83 3.92
N ASP A 38 -2.80 -26.54 4.22
CA ASP A 38 -1.83 -25.83 5.08
C ASP A 38 -2.48 -25.05 6.23
N GLY A 39 -3.80 -25.08 6.34
CA GLY A 39 -4.55 -24.38 7.40
C GLY A 39 -4.58 -22.85 7.29
N GLY A 40 -3.91 -22.26 6.28
CA GLY A 40 -3.90 -20.82 6.05
C GLY A 40 -5.20 -20.31 5.40
N PRO A 41 -5.33 -19.01 5.12
CA PRO A 41 -6.54 -18.48 4.47
C PRO A 41 -6.78 -19.10 3.08
N ILE A 42 -8.05 -19.22 2.67
CA ILE A 42 -8.39 -19.57 1.28
C ILE A 42 -8.24 -18.35 0.37
N GLY A 43 -8.51 -17.17 0.92
CA GLY A 43 -8.36 -15.90 0.23
C GLY A 43 -8.62 -14.77 1.18
N TYR A 44 -8.83 -13.59 0.60
CA TYR A 44 -8.99 -12.35 1.32
C TYR A 44 -10.15 -11.57 0.74
N ILE A 45 -10.93 -10.95 1.62
CA ILE A 45 -11.97 -10.01 1.27
C ILE A 45 -11.62 -8.63 1.80
N ARG A 46 -12.35 -7.64 1.30
CA ARG A 46 -12.34 -6.29 1.82
C ARG A 46 -13.66 -6.04 2.56
N LEU A 47 -13.60 -5.78 3.86
CA LEU A 47 -14.81 -5.69 4.71
C LEU A 47 -15.59 -4.38 4.56
N ASP A 48 -14.92 -3.28 4.21
CA ASP A 48 -15.52 -1.95 3.98
C ASP A 48 -16.09 -1.78 2.56
N ASP A 49 -16.12 -2.86 1.78
CA ASP A 49 -16.58 -2.93 0.39
C ASP A 49 -17.60 -4.07 0.25
N GLN A 50 -18.02 -4.41 -0.97
CA GLN A 50 -18.94 -5.51 -1.23
C GLN A 50 -18.27 -6.87 -0.93
N PRO A 51 -18.64 -7.55 0.17
CA PRO A 51 -17.89 -8.70 0.68
C PRO A 51 -18.05 -9.98 -0.17
N SER A 52 -18.97 -9.96 -1.14
CA SER A 52 -19.17 -11.07 -2.09
C SER A 52 -18.09 -11.15 -3.16
N TRP A 53 -17.21 -10.14 -3.27
CA TRP A 53 -16.11 -10.11 -4.24
C TRP A 53 -14.77 -10.25 -3.53
N ASN A 54 -13.99 -11.24 -3.96
CA ASN A 54 -12.66 -11.52 -3.41
C ASN A 54 -11.71 -10.35 -3.71
N LEU A 55 -10.96 -9.91 -2.69
CA LEU A 55 -9.83 -8.99 -2.85
C LEU A 55 -8.62 -9.74 -3.45
N GLY A 56 -8.37 -10.94 -2.94
CA GLY A 56 -7.33 -11.82 -3.43
C GLY A 56 -7.64 -13.30 -3.17
N LEU A 57 -7.14 -14.16 -4.03
CA LEU A 57 -7.23 -15.62 -3.88
C LEU A 57 -5.84 -16.20 -3.60
N ARG A 58 -5.72 -17.04 -2.58
CA ARG A 58 -4.44 -17.63 -2.16
C ARG A 58 -4.23 -18.99 -2.82
N PHE A 59 -3.02 -19.24 -3.32
CA PHE A 59 -2.64 -20.45 -4.04
C PHE A 59 -1.36 -21.06 -3.44
N PRO A 60 -1.48 -21.91 -2.41
CA PRO A 60 -0.32 -22.56 -1.81
C PRO A 60 0.36 -23.53 -2.79
N GLY A 61 1.69 -23.61 -2.71
CA GLY A 61 2.51 -24.50 -3.53
C GLY A 61 2.53 -24.17 -5.03
N LYS A 62 2.02 -23.01 -5.44
CA LYS A 62 2.13 -22.50 -6.82
C LYS A 62 3.24 -21.47 -6.92
N ASP A 63 3.83 -21.32 -8.09
CA ASP A 63 4.85 -20.32 -8.39
C ASP A 63 4.35 -19.33 -9.46
N ARG A 64 5.12 -18.25 -9.70
CA ARG A 64 4.79 -17.26 -10.74
C ARG A 64 4.64 -17.89 -12.13
N ALA A 65 5.48 -18.89 -12.46
CA ALA A 65 5.44 -19.57 -13.75
C ALA A 65 4.11 -20.29 -13.98
N TRP A 66 3.56 -20.93 -12.95
CA TRP A 66 2.25 -21.58 -12.99
C TRP A 66 1.13 -20.61 -13.34
N PHE A 67 1.15 -19.39 -12.80
CA PHE A 67 0.15 -18.36 -13.13
C PHE A 67 0.25 -17.91 -14.60
N HIS A 68 1.47 -17.69 -15.10
CA HIS A 68 1.68 -17.31 -16.50
C HIS A 68 1.26 -18.41 -17.48
N ALA A 69 1.43 -19.69 -17.10
CA ALA A 69 1.03 -20.83 -17.93
C ALA A 69 -0.47 -21.10 -17.89
N THR A 70 -1.11 -20.96 -16.72
CA THR A 70 -2.51 -21.36 -16.51
C THR A 70 -3.49 -20.27 -16.92
N ARG A 71 -3.12 -19.00 -16.76
CA ARG A 71 -4.00 -17.89 -17.10
C ARG A 71 -3.96 -17.69 -18.61
N LYS A 72 -4.94 -18.24 -19.33
CA LYS A 72 -5.29 -17.77 -20.68
C LYS A 72 -5.37 -16.26 -20.60
N GLN A 73 -4.67 -15.53 -21.47
CA GLN A 73 -4.60 -14.06 -21.48
C GLN A 73 -6.01 -13.44 -21.64
N ILE A 74 -6.79 -13.45 -20.57
CA ILE A 74 -7.96 -12.61 -20.41
C ILE A 74 -7.38 -11.20 -20.29
N LYS A 75 -7.83 -10.29 -21.16
CA LYS A 75 -7.42 -8.87 -21.13
C LYS A 75 -7.55 -8.36 -19.69
N GLY A 76 -6.42 -8.21 -19.01
CA GLY A 76 -6.38 -7.85 -17.60
C GLY A 76 -5.00 -8.10 -17.00
N GLU A 77 -4.62 -7.23 -16.08
CA GLU A 77 -3.35 -7.32 -15.37
C GLU A 77 -3.33 -8.52 -14.41
N THR A 78 -2.17 -9.17 -14.29
CA THR A 78 -1.95 -10.25 -13.32
C THR A 78 -1.13 -9.71 -12.17
N LEU A 79 -1.83 -9.33 -11.10
CA LEU A 79 -1.23 -8.83 -9.87
C LEU A 79 -1.01 -10.00 -8.92
N LEU A 80 0.26 -10.29 -8.64
CA LEU A 80 0.68 -11.36 -7.74
C LEU A 80 1.49 -10.78 -6.61
N ILE A 81 1.11 -11.11 -5.39
CA ILE A 81 1.86 -10.76 -4.18
C ILE A 81 2.11 -12.03 -3.36
N GLU A 82 3.12 -12.03 -2.51
CA GLU A 82 3.41 -13.14 -1.61
C GLU A 82 2.95 -12.80 -0.19
N ARG A 83 2.04 -13.61 0.37
CA ARG A 83 1.48 -13.45 1.72
C ARG A 83 1.16 -14.81 2.31
N ASP A 84 1.36 -14.96 3.62
CA ASP A 84 1.09 -16.21 4.35
C ASP A 84 1.74 -17.45 3.69
N GLY A 85 2.98 -17.30 3.21
CA GLY A 85 3.75 -18.38 2.57
C GLY A 85 3.19 -18.88 1.22
N ALA A 86 2.34 -18.10 0.56
CA ALA A 86 1.75 -18.45 -0.73
C ALA A 86 1.59 -17.24 -1.65
N PHE A 87 1.45 -17.49 -2.95
CA PHE A 87 1.06 -16.44 -3.89
C PHE A 87 -0.43 -16.12 -3.75
N VAL A 88 -0.72 -14.83 -3.71
CA VAL A 88 -2.07 -14.30 -3.72
C VAL A 88 -2.29 -13.60 -5.06
N LEU A 89 -3.26 -14.11 -5.81
CA LEU A 89 -3.74 -13.46 -7.02
C LEU A 89 -4.72 -12.36 -6.64
N MET A 90 -4.29 -11.12 -6.82
CA MET A 90 -5.05 -9.94 -6.48
C MET A 90 -6.04 -9.58 -7.59
N ASN A 91 -7.21 -9.11 -7.18
CA ASN A 91 -8.22 -8.61 -8.09
C ASN A 91 -7.84 -7.21 -8.57
N SER A 92 -7.34 -7.10 -9.80
CA SER A 92 -6.86 -5.82 -10.36
C SER A 92 -7.91 -4.72 -10.41
N MET A 93 -9.21 -5.06 -10.52
CA MET A 93 -10.29 -4.07 -10.47
C MET A 93 -10.46 -3.42 -9.08
N ARG A 94 -9.94 -4.07 -8.03
CA ARG A 94 -10.00 -3.58 -6.65
C ARG A 94 -8.68 -2.90 -6.22
N VAL A 95 -7.66 -2.94 -7.08
CA VAL A 95 -6.35 -2.35 -6.81
C VAL A 95 -6.21 -1.05 -7.62
N PRO A 96 -6.53 0.12 -7.03
CA PRO A 96 -6.29 1.40 -7.70
C PRO A 96 -4.80 1.64 -7.98
N GLU A 97 -4.49 2.46 -8.99
CA GLU A 97 -3.13 2.85 -9.39
C GLU A 97 -2.55 3.93 -8.45
N ILE A 98 -2.40 3.61 -7.17
CA ILE A 98 -2.03 4.57 -6.12
C ILE A 98 -0.60 5.07 -6.20
N THR A 99 0.33 4.29 -6.75
CA THR A 99 1.70 4.75 -7.03
C THR A 99 1.79 5.56 -8.33
N ALA A 100 0.82 5.43 -9.25
CA ALA A 100 0.79 6.19 -10.50
C ALA A 100 0.00 7.50 -10.40
N SER A 101 -0.98 7.58 -9.50
CA SER A 101 -1.91 8.70 -9.40
C SER A 101 -1.87 9.37 -8.02
N LEU A 102 -1.51 10.65 -8.01
CA LEU A 102 -1.54 11.47 -6.79
C LEU A 102 -2.97 11.57 -6.23
N ASP A 103 -3.99 11.65 -7.09
CA ASP A 103 -5.39 11.69 -6.65
C ASP A 103 -5.79 10.38 -5.96
N ALA A 104 -5.34 9.25 -6.50
CA ALA A 104 -5.60 7.94 -5.89
C ALA A 104 -4.88 7.82 -4.53
N ALA A 105 -3.63 8.29 -4.43
CA ALA A 105 -2.90 8.33 -3.16
C ALA A 105 -3.58 9.27 -2.14
N VAL A 106 -4.09 10.42 -2.57
CA VAL A 106 -4.85 11.35 -1.73
C VAL A 106 -6.13 10.71 -1.21
N ALA A 107 -6.91 10.07 -2.09
CA ALA A 107 -8.14 9.38 -1.70
C ALA A 107 -7.85 8.23 -0.71
N LEU A 108 -6.72 7.54 -0.88
CA LEU A 108 -6.26 6.53 0.07
C LEU A 108 -5.97 7.14 1.44
N VAL A 109 -5.21 8.24 1.49
CA VAL A 109 -4.90 8.94 2.76
C VAL A 109 -6.17 9.40 3.46
N GLU A 110 -7.14 9.96 2.73
CA GLU A 110 -8.43 10.37 3.32
C GLU A 110 -9.21 9.22 3.91
N ARG A 111 -9.15 8.04 3.27
CA ARG A 111 -9.80 6.84 3.77
C ARG A 111 -9.12 6.28 5.02
N VAL A 112 -7.79 6.17 5.01
CA VAL A 112 -7.02 5.57 6.10
C VAL A 112 -6.86 6.53 7.29
N ARG A 113 -6.77 7.83 7.02
CA ARG A 113 -6.57 8.89 8.01
C ARG A 113 -7.61 10.02 7.85
N PRO A 114 -8.91 9.76 8.14
CA PRO A 114 -9.95 10.77 7.97
C PRO A 114 -9.67 12.04 8.80
N GLY A 115 -9.76 13.20 8.15
CA GLY A 115 -9.56 14.51 8.79
C GLY A 115 -8.09 14.87 9.08
N TRP A 116 -7.13 14.00 8.80
CA TRP A 116 -5.71 14.34 8.94
C TRP A 116 -5.29 15.34 7.88
N LYS A 117 -4.37 16.22 8.27
CA LYS A 117 -3.83 17.24 7.39
C LYS A 117 -2.69 16.63 6.57
N ARG A 118 -2.61 17.02 5.30
CA ARG A 118 -1.55 16.58 4.38
C ARG A 118 -0.97 17.75 3.61
N SER A 119 0.30 17.67 3.27
CA SER A 119 0.94 18.55 2.29
C SER A 119 1.81 17.73 1.36
N VAL A 120 1.81 18.10 0.09
CA VAL A 120 2.66 17.50 -0.94
C VAL A 120 3.20 18.65 -1.77
N PHE A 121 4.51 18.72 -1.94
CA PHE A 121 5.17 19.77 -2.70
C PHE A 121 6.45 19.25 -3.32
N GLU A 122 6.84 19.86 -4.44
CA GLU A 122 8.11 19.61 -5.10
C GLU A 122 9.20 20.51 -4.49
N GLY A 123 10.30 19.90 -4.07
CA GLY A 123 11.48 20.61 -3.58
C GLY A 123 12.32 21.19 -4.71
N TYR A 124 13.24 22.10 -4.38
CA TYR A 124 14.15 22.72 -5.36
C TYR A 124 15.08 21.72 -6.09
N ASN A 125 15.22 20.51 -5.56
CA ASN A 125 15.98 19.43 -6.16
C ASN A 125 15.17 18.56 -7.14
N GLY A 126 13.92 18.94 -7.45
CA GLY A 126 13.01 18.17 -8.32
C GLY A 126 12.45 16.90 -7.67
N LEU A 127 12.65 16.73 -6.35
CA LEU A 127 12.09 15.61 -5.60
C LEU A 127 10.84 16.06 -4.85
N TRP A 128 9.85 15.16 -4.79
CA TRP A 128 8.62 15.36 -4.07
C TRP A 128 8.76 15.03 -2.59
N ILE A 129 8.21 15.92 -1.76
CA ILE A 129 8.17 15.77 -0.32
C ILE A 129 6.69 15.80 0.09
N ALA A 130 6.30 14.85 0.93
CA ALA A 130 4.96 14.79 1.48
C ALA A 130 4.99 14.70 3.01
N ARG A 131 3.95 15.23 3.64
CA ARG A 131 3.76 15.23 5.10
C ARG A 131 2.32 14.90 5.41
N ILE A 132 2.12 14.08 6.45
CA ILE A 132 0.82 13.75 7.03
C ILE A 132 0.89 14.03 8.53
N SER A 133 -0.10 14.75 9.05
CA SER A 133 -0.14 15.13 10.47
C SER A 133 -1.55 15.04 11.02
N SER A 134 -1.65 14.65 12.29
CA SER A 134 -2.92 14.57 12.98
C SER A 134 -3.61 15.94 13.06
N PRO A 135 -4.95 15.99 13.16
CA PRO A 135 -5.70 17.25 13.16
C PRO A 135 -5.24 18.24 14.25
N ARG A 136 -4.76 17.69 15.39
CA ARG A 136 -4.29 18.45 16.55
C ARG A 136 -2.92 19.09 16.35
N ARG A 137 -2.10 18.63 15.40
CA ARG A 137 -0.79 19.23 15.09
C ARG A 137 -0.92 20.30 14.00
N LEU A 138 -0.08 21.33 14.08
CA LEU A 138 0.10 22.28 12.99
C LEU A 138 1.03 21.65 11.94
N LEU A 139 0.66 21.71 10.66
CA LEU A 139 1.52 21.28 9.54
C LEU A 139 2.83 22.09 9.47
N PHE A 140 2.80 23.31 10.01
CA PHE A 140 3.88 24.30 10.02
C PHE A 140 4.33 24.60 11.45
N SER A 141 4.94 23.62 12.13
CA SER A 141 5.88 23.94 13.20
C SER A 141 7.23 24.22 12.54
N THR A 142 7.78 25.41 12.77
CA THR A 142 9.10 25.84 12.28
C THR A 142 10.24 24.94 12.77
N ASP A 143 10.02 24.13 13.79
CA ASP A 143 11.04 23.29 14.43
C ASP A 143 11.32 21.99 13.67
N TYR A 144 10.47 21.62 12.70
CA TYR A 144 10.65 20.39 11.90
C TYR A 144 11.34 20.61 10.55
N MET A 145 11.84 21.82 10.28
CA MET A 145 12.46 22.17 8.99
C MET A 145 13.90 21.65 8.81
N ARG A 146 14.52 20.94 9.77
CA ARG A 146 15.98 20.76 9.72
C ARG A 146 16.62 19.39 9.93
N GLU A 147 15.96 18.32 10.40
CA GLU A 147 16.78 17.16 10.82
C GLU A 147 16.38 15.78 10.29
N MET A 148 15.23 15.60 9.63
CA MET A 148 14.87 14.31 9.04
C MET A 148 13.96 14.44 7.81
N GLU A 149 14.31 15.28 6.84
CA GLU A 149 13.62 15.16 5.55
C GLU A 149 14.07 13.82 4.91
N PRO A 150 13.16 12.84 4.69
CA PRO A 150 13.51 11.73 3.83
C PRO A 150 14.00 12.29 2.50
N ALA A 151 15.00 11.63 1.90
CA ALA A 151 15.31 11.83 0.50
C ALA A 151 13.98 11.81 -0.26
N GLY A 152 13.61 12.94 -0.88
CA GLY A 152 12.31 13.07 -1.54
C GLY A 152 12.14 12.00 -2.62
N SER A 153 10.90 11.73 -3.02
CA SER A 153 10.62 10.75 -4.08
C SER A 153 10.59 11.42 -5.45
N PRO A 154 10.97 10.74 -6.55
CA PRO A 154 10.71 11.25 -7.89
C PRO A 154 9.22 11.40 -8.24
N ASN A 155 8.30 10.88 -7.40
CA ASN A 155 6.87 10.87 -7.64
C ASN A 155 6.10 11.33 -6.39
N GLY A 156 5.22 12.34 -6.56
CA GLY A 156 4.42 12.90 -5.47
C GLY A 156 3.44 11.90 -4.82
N ALA A 157 2.93 10.94 -5.59
CA ALA A 157 2.08 9.88 -5.07
C ALA A 157 2.88 8.95 -4.14
N ILE A 158 4.08 8.53 -4.58
CA ILE A 158 4.98 7.69 -3.79
C ILE A 158 5.45 8.41 -2.52
N ALA A 159 5.82 9.70 -2.61
CA ALA A 159 6.14 10.52 -1.45
C ALA A 159 5.00 10.52 -0.42
N LEU A 160 3.76 10.68 -0.88
CA LEU A 160 2.57 10.69 -0.03
C LEU A 160 2.31 9.33 0.63
N LEU A 161 2.51 8.23 -0.10
CA LEU A 161 2.40 6.87 0.43
C LEU A 161 3.45 6.61 1.52
N ILE A 162 4.71 7.03 1.31
CA ILE A 162 5.77 6.95 2.33
C ILE A 162 5.34 7.71 3.59
N ALA A 163 4.84 8.94 3.44
CA ALA A 163 4.35 9.73 4.56
C ALA A 163 3.17 9.05 5.30
N LEU A 164 2.28 8.36 4.57
CA LEU A 164 1.15 7.64 5.15
C LEU A 164 1.64 6.47 6.00
N PHE A 165 2.50 5.61 5.45
CA PHE A 165 2.99 4.44 6.17
C PHE A 165 3.86 4.81 7.37
N ARG A 166 4.71 5.83 7.26
CA ARG A 166 5.45 6.36 8.42
C ARG A 166 4.51 6.89 9.51
N SER A 167 3.39 7.50 9.13
CA SER A 167 2.38 7.92 10.10
C SER A 167 1.68 6.75 10.79
N LEU A 168 1.51 5.61 10.10
CA LEU A 168 0.95 4.38 10.67
C LEU A 168 1.96 3.72 11.63
N GLU A 169 3.23 3.64 11.25
CA GLU A 169 4.31 3.14 12.12
C GLU A 169 4.44 3.94 13.41
N ALA A 170 4.39 5.27 13.31
CA ALA A 170 4.49 6.16 14.46
C ALA A 170 3.29 6.04 15.42
N GLU A 171 2.14 5.55 14.97
CA GLU A 171 0.98 5.27 15.81
C GLU A 171 1.09 3.89 16.46
N GLY A 172 1.42 2.84 15.69
CA GLY A 172 1.61 1.49 16.23
C GLY A 172 2.68 1.45 17.33
N ALA A 173 3.78 2.20 17.17
CA ALA A 173 4.82 2.31 18.19
C ALA A 173 4.37 2.97 19.51
N ARG A 174 3.23 3.69 19.53
CA ARG A 174 2.65 4.28 20.75
C ARG A 174 1.68 3.34 21.46
N ASP A 175 1.04 2.44 20.73
CA ASP A 175 0.11 1.47 21.32
C ASP A 175 0.86 0.33 22.03
N ASP A 176 2.15 0.15 21.70
CA ASP A 176 3.07 -0.84 22.31
C ASP A 176 3.81 -0.32 23.58
N THR A 177 3.59 0.93 24.00
CA THR A 177 4.22 1.57 25.18
C THR A 177 3.22 1.90 26.29
#